data_AF-A0A7W0T9P9-F1
#
_entry.id   AF-A0A7W0T9P9-F1
#
_cell.length_a   1.000
_cell.length_b   1.000
_cell.length_c   1.000
_cell.angle_alpha   90.00
_cell.angle_beta   90.00
_cell.angle_gamma   90.00
#
_symmetry.space_group_name_H-M   'P 1'
#
loop_
_entity.id
_entity.type
_entity.pdbx_description
1 polymer ?
#
loop_
_entity_poly.entity_id
_entity_poly.type
_entity_poly.pdbx_seq_one_letter_code
_entity_poly.pdbx_strand_id
1 'polypeptide(L)'
;MSTRIDVAPELLQWAITRSGKTPEDYASRFPHLGEWIRAKAKPTLKQLEAFASATHAPIGFLLLPEPPEERVPIPDFRTIGHKQATRPSPNLLDTIYICQQRQDWYRDTARVHGESPLPFVGSVKVGEDVVATAAAIRKELGYGLT
;
A
#
# COMPACT_ATOMS: atom_id res chain seq x y z
N MET A 1 2.89 33.54 -4.72
CA MET A 1 3.64 33.15 -5.93
C MET A 1 3.32 31.71 -6.28
N SER A 2 3.19 31.36 -7.56
CA SER A 2 2.92 29.99 -7.99
C SER A 2 4.25 29.31 -8.34
N THR A 3 4.67 28.35 -7.50
CA THR A 3 5.87 27.55 -7.75
C THR A 3 5.51 26.43 -8.70
N ARG A 4 6.14 26.41 -9.88
CA ARG A 4 6.04 25.32 -10.85
C ARG A 4 7.11 24.27 -10.56
N ILE A 5 6.76 23.02 -10.77
CA ILE A 5 7.63 21.88 -10.46
C ILE A 5 7.84 21.05 -11.72
N ASP A 6 9.08 20.60 -11.90
CA ASP A 6 9.44 19.62 -12.91
C ASP A 6 8.98 18.22 -12.51
N VAL A 7 8.22 17.58 -13.39
CA VAL A 7 7.69 16.23 -13.20
C VAL A 7 7.88 15.47 -14.50
N ALA A 8 8.44 14.27 -14.40
CA ALA A 8 8.63 13.39 -15.56
C ALA A 8 7.26 12.98 -16.13
N PRO A 9 7.01 13.11 -17.44
CA PRO A 9 5.80 12.62 -18.09
C PRO A 9 5.44 11.17 -17.77
N GLU A 10 6.47 10.34 -17.63
CA GLU A 10 6.39 8.91 -17.33
C GLU A 10 5.75 8.68 -15.94
N LEU A 11 6.02 9.58 -14.97
CA LEU A 11 5.42 9.53 -13.64
C LEU A 11 3.94 9.91 -13.65
N LEU A 12 3.55 10.90 -14.47
CA LEU A 12 2.13 11.25 -14.63
C LEU A 12 1.37 10.09 -15.26
N GLN A 13 1.94 9.49 -16.30
CA GLN A 13 1.33 8.33 -16.97
C GLN A 13 1.27 7.11 -16.05
N TRP A 14 2.33 6.84 -15.29
CA TRP A 14 2.37 5.80 -14.27
C TRP A 14 1.27 5.98 -13.23
N ALA A 15 1.08 7.19 -12.69
CA ALA A 15 0.05 7.46 -11.68
C ALA A 15 -1.37 7.22 -12.21
N ILE A 16 -1.63 7.60 -13.46
CA ILE A 16 -2.91 7.33 -14.13
C ILE A 16 -3.13 5.82 -14.29
N THR A 17 -2.16 5.11 -14.87
CA THR A 17 -2.26 3.65 -15.05
C THR A 17 -2.40 2.92 -13.71
N ARG A 18 -1.67 3.35 -12.68
CA ARG A 18 -1.76 2.83 -11.32
C ARG A 18 -3.17 2.99 -10.72
N SER A 19 -3.86 4.09 -11.04
CA SER A 19 -5.23 4.32 -10.58
C SER A 19 -6.29 3.45 -11.27
N GLY A 20 -5.90 2.68 -12.31
CA GLY A 20 -6.81 1.85 -13.10
C GLY A 20 -7.72 2.64 -14.04
N LYS A 21 -7.34 3.88 -14.36
CA LYS A 21 -8.09 4.83 -15.22
C LYS A 21 -7.28 5.25 -16.43
N THR A 22 -7.90 5.99 -17.35
CA THR A 22 -7.22 6.57 -18.52
C THR A 22 -6.99 8.08 -18.35
N PRO A 23 -6.11 8.70 -19.16
CA PRO A 23 -5.91 10.16 -19.13
C PRO A 23 -7.21 10.95 -19.35
N GLU A 24 -8.12 10.43 -20.16
CA GLU A 24 -9.41 11.04 -20.47
C GLU A 24 -10.32 11.15 -19.23
N ASP A 25 -10.27 10.16 -18.33
CA ASP A 25 -11.00 10.19 -17.05
C ASP A 25 -10.59 11.37 -16.16
N TYR A 26 -9.38 11.90 -16.37
CA TYR A 26 -8.82 13.01 -15.61
C TYR A 26 -8.87 14.35 -16.34
N ALA A 27 -9.18 14.36 -17.65
CA ALA A 27 -9.11 15.56 -18.49
C ALA A 27 -10.05 16.67 -18.04
N SER A 28 -11.24 16.32 -17.52
CA SER A 28 -12.21 17.31 -17.00
C SER A 28 -11.73 17.99 -15.72
N ARG A 29 -11.05 17.26 -14.84
CA ARG A 29 -10.52 17.76 -13.56
C ARG A 29 -9.17 18.44 -13.72
N PHE A 30 -8.38 18.04 -14.71
CA PHE A 30 -7.05 18.55 -15.00
C PHE A 30 -6.91 18.93 -16.49
N PRO A 31 -7.46 20.09 -16.92
CA PRO A 31 -7.49 20.46 -18.34
C PRO A 31 -6.11 20.55 -19.01
N HIS A 32 -5.06 20.87 -18.24
CA HIS A 32 -3.67 20.97 -18.72
C HIS A 32 -2.90 19.65 -18.65
N LEU A 33 -3.52 18.53 -18.23
CA LEU A 33 -2.84 17.25 -18.05
C LEU A 33 -2.14 16.78 -19.34
N GLY A 34 -2.78 16.94 -20.49
CA GLY A 34 -2.17 16.58 -21.77
C GLY A 34 -0.94 17.44 -22.12
N GLU A 35 -0.86 18.68 -21.65
CA GLU A 35 0.33 19.52 -21.80
C GLU A 35 1.46 19.07 -20.88
N TRP A 36 1.13 18.63 -19.65
CA TRP A 36 2.09 18.09 -18.69
C TRP A 36 2.70 16.77 -19.19
N ILE A 37 1.87 15.85 -19.70
CA ILE A 37 2.33 14.57 -20.27
C ILE A 37 3.18 14.79 -21.53
N ARG A 38 2.98 15.87 -22.29
CA ARG A 38 3.83 16.20 -23.44
C ARG A 38 5.04 17.06 -23.08
N ALA A 39 5.29 17.29 -21.79
CA ALA A 39 6.32 18.19 -21.28
C ALA A 39 6.25 19.63 -21.88
N LYS A 40 5.07 20.06 -22.34
CA LYS A 40 4.84 21.40 -22.91
C LYS A 40 4.55 22.46 -21.85
N ALA A 41 4.06 22.03 -20.69
CA ALA A 41 3.81 22.88 -19.54
C ALA A 41 4.13 22.14 -18.24
N LYS A 42 4.48 22.89 -17.20
CA LYS A 42 4.76 22.35 -15.87
C LYS A 42 3.60 22.64 -14.91
N PRO A 43 3.11 21.66 -14.13
CA PRO A 43 2.12 21.92 -13.10
C PRO A 43 2.72 22.82 -12.00
N THR A 44 1.85 23.53 -11.29
CA THR A 44 2.19 24.10 -9.98
C THR A 44 2.22 23.01 -8.91
N LEU A 45 2.91 23.24 -7.79
CA LEU A 45 2.91 22.30 -6.66
C LEU A 45 1.49 21.92 -6.23
N LYS A 46 0.61 22.91 -6.07
CA LYS A 46 -0.80 22.70 -5.69
C LYS A 46 -1.58 21.86 -6.69
N GLN A 47 -1.30 22.02 -7.99
CA GLN A 47 -1.90 21.20 -9.04
C GLN A 47 -1.37 19.76 -8.99
N LEU A 48 -0.08 19.58 -8.73
CA LEU A 48 0.54 18.27 -8.60
C LEU A 48 0.02 17.52 -7.37
N GLU A 49 -0.14 18.20 -6.23
CA GLU A 49 -0.77 17.65 -5.01
C GLU A 49 -2.21 17.21 -5.27
N ALA A 50 -3.00 18.03 -5.96
CA ALA A 50 -4.37 17.68 -6.33
C ALA A 50 -4.41 16.47 -7.28
N PHE A 51 -3.47 16.37 -8.22
CA PHE A 51 -3.33 15.22 -9.12
C PHE A 51 -2.90 13.95 -8.39
N ALA A 52 -1.92 14.05 -7.48
CA ALA A 52 -1.48 12.96 -6.61
C ALA A 52 -2.66 12.39 -5.79
N SER A 53 -3.42 13.27 -5.14
CA SER A 53 -4.64 12.88 -4.41
C SER A 53 -5.69 12.22 -5.31
N ALA A 54 -5.90 12.74 -6.53
CA ALA A 54 -6.89 12.20 -7.46
C ALA A 54 -6.51 10.82 -8.04
N THR A 55 -5.23 10.51 -8.12
CA THR A 55 -4.67 9.23 -8.61
C THR A 55 -4.31 8.28 -7.48
N HIS A 56 -4.49 8.71 -6.21
CA HIS A 56 -3.99 8.01 -5.02
C HIS A 56 -2.49 7.72 -5.06
N ALA A 57 -1.72 8.46 -5.88
CA ALA A 57 -0.27 8.35 -5.93
C ALA A 57 0.34 9.17 -4.78
N PRO A 58 1.33 8.62 -4.03
CA PRO A 58 2.10 9.43 -3.11
C PRO A 58 2.77 10.59 -3.86
N ILE A 59 2.60 11.83 -3.39
CA ILE A 59 3.19 13.02 -4.04
C ILE A 59 4.71 12.88 -4.19
N GLY A 60 5.38 12.27 -3.21
CA GLY A 60 6.82 12.02 -3.27
C GLY A 60 7.24 11.13 -4.44
N PHE A 61 6.38 10.22 -4.91
CA PHE A 61 6.69 9.38 -6.06
C PHE A 61 6.67 10.17 -7.37
N LEU A 62 5.80 11.19 -7.47
CA LEU A 62 5.77 12.11 -8.62
C LEU A 62 6.99 13.04 -8.71
N LEU A 63 7.87 13.02 -7.71
CA LEU A 63 9.12 13.79 -7.67
C LEU A 63 10.37 12.90 -7.87
N LEU A 64 10.17 11.61 -8.15
CA LEU A 64 11.26 10.70 -8.49
C LEU A 64 11.78 10.96 -9.92
N PRO A 65 12.99 10.48 -10.27
CA PRO A 65 13.47 10.55 -11.64
C PRO A 65 12.71 9.58 -12.58
N GLU A 66 12.19 8.48 -12.04
CA GLU A 66 11.49 7.44 -12.80
C GLU A 66 10.39 6.76 -11.97
N PRO A 67 9.39 6.13 -12.62
CA PRO A 67 8.33 5.40 -11.94
C PRO A 67 8.84 4.25 -11.05
N PRO A 68 8.44 4.19 -9.76
CA PRO A 68 8.89 3.13 -8.87
C PRO A 68 8.16 1.80 -9.15
N GLU A 69 8.83 0.69 -8.82
CA GLU A 69 8.21 -0.63 -8.71
C GLU A 69 7.53 -0.79 -7.33
N GLU A 70 6.21 -0.86 -7.32
CA GLU A 70 5.45 -1.15 -6.10
C GLU A 70 5.27 -2.66 -5.93
N ARG A 71 5.92 -3.22 -4.89
CA ARG A 71 5.78 -4.62 -4.50
C ARG A 71 4.86 -4.73 -3.29
N VAL A 72 4.01 -5.75 -3.26
CA VAL A 72 3.21 -6.06 -2.08
C VAL A 72 4.16 -6.52 -0.96
N PRO A 73 4.21 -5.85 0.20
CA PRO A 73 5.19 -6.14 1.25
C PRO A 73 4.82 -7.37 2.11
N ILE A 74 3.79 -8.12 1.70
CA ILE A 74 3.27 -9.32 2.36
C ILE A 74 3.04 -10.43 1.32
N PRO A 75 3.11 -11.72 1.71
CA PRO A 75 2.73 -12.79 0.81
C PRO A 75 1.26 -12.67 0.36
N ASP A 76 1.01 -12.76 -0.94
CA ASP A 76 -0.34 -12.67 -1.49
C ASP A 76 -1.02 -14.05 -1.57
N PHE A 77 -1.75 -14.40 -0.52
CA PHE A 77 -2.50 -15.65 -0.43
C PHE A 77 -3.87 -15.60 -1.12
N ARG A 78 -4.23 -14.52 -1.83
CA ARG A 78 -5.53 -14.40 -2.52
C ARG A 78 -5.58 -15.19 -3.82
N THR A 79 -4.44 -15.73 -4.28
CA THR A 79 -4.35 -16.51 -5.52
C THR A 79 -3.95 -17.95 -5.21
N ILE A 80 -4.70 -18.89 -5.77
CA ILE A 80 -4.34 -20.32 -5.76
C ILE A 80 -3.37 -20.55 -6.93
N GLY A 81 -2.21 -21.14 -6.65
CA GLY A 81 -1.24 -21.55 -7.67
C GLY A 81 -0.29 -20.46 -8.18
N HIS A 82 -0.05 -19.40 -7.39
CA HIS A 82 0.91 -18.33 -7.72
C HIS A 82 0.69 -17.65 -9.09
N LYS A 83 -0.50 -17.73 -9.67
CA LYS A 83 -0.86 -16.84 -10.79
C LYS A 83 -0.80 -15.43 -10.23
N GLN A 84 0.27 -14.70 -10.55
CA GLN A 84 0.50 -13.35 -10.04
C GLN A 84 -0.79 -12.56 -10.16
N ALA A 85 -1.34 -12.17 -9.01
CA ALA A 85 -2.42 -11.22 -9.00
C ALA A 85 -1.97 -10.01 -9.82
N THR A 86 -2.85 -9.51 -10.66
CA THR A 86 -2.78 -8.18 -11.27
C THR A 86 -2.26 -7.18 -10.23
N ARG A 87 -1.43 -6.20 -10.66
CA ARG A 87 -0.88 -5.15 -9.78
C ARG A 87 -1.93 -4.71 -8.73
N PRO A 88 -1.58 -4.68 -7.44
CA PRO A 88 -2.53 -4.34 -6.38
C PRO A 88 -3.13 -2.96 -6.64
N SER A 89 -4.43 -2.79 -6.34
CA SER A 89 -5.05 -1.48 -6.47
C SER A 89 -4.46 -0.49 -5.46
N PRO A 90 -4.48 0.83 -5.75
CA PRO A 90 -4.06 1.85 -4.79
C PRO A 90 -4.71 1.72 -3.42
N ASN A 91 -6.03 1.49 -3.38
CA ASN A 91 -6.79 1.33 -2.14
C ASN A 91 -6.31 0.11 -1.33
N LEU A 92 -5.92 -0.97 -2.00
CA LEU A 92 -5.36 -2.14 -1.34
C LEU A 92 -3.98 -1.83 -0.76
N LEU A 93 -3.10 -1.18 -1.53
CA LEU A 93 -1.78 -0.76 -1.05
C LEU A 93 -1.89 0.15 0.18
N ASP A 94 -2.76 1.18 0.11
CA ASP A 94 -3.00 2.09 1.23
C ASP A 94 -3.50 1.35 2.48
N THR A 95 -4.40 0.38 2.29
CA THR A 95 -4.89 -0.47 3.39
C THR A 95 -3.77 -1.30 4.01
N ILE A 96 -2.91 -1.91 3.17
CA ILE A 96 -1.76 -2.70 3.65
C ILE A 96 -0.81 -1.81 4.45
N TYR A 97 -0.45 -0.63 3.94
CA TYR A 97 0.47 0.28 4.63
C TYR A 97 -0.09 0.76 5.98
N ILE A 98 -1.38 1.11 6.04
CA ILE A 98 -2.04 1.51 7.30
C ILE A 98 -2.04 0.35 8.31
N CYS A 99 -2.33 -0.87 7.86
CA CYS A 99 -2.31 -2.05 8.73
C CYS A 99 -0.89 -2.34 9.25
N GLN A 100 0.13 -2.26 8.40
CA GLN A 100 1.53 -2.43 8.80
C GLN A 100 1.96 -1.36 9.80
N GLN A 101 1.66 -0.09 9.54
CA GLN A 101 1.99 1.00 10.46
C GLN A 101 1.35 0.79 11.85
N ARG A 102 0.09 0.37 11.89
CA ARG A 102 -0.61 0.06 13.15
C ARG A 102 -0.01 -1.14 13.87
N GLN A 103 0.36 -2.18 13.12
CA GLN A 103 1.01 -3.37 13.69
C GLN A 103 2.38 -3.03 14.29
N ASP A 104 3.21 -2.27 13.55
CA ASP A 104 4.52 -1.81 14.02
C ASP A 104 4.38 -0.95 15.27
N TRP A 105 3.46 0.01 15.25
CA TRP A 105 3.16 0.85 16.41
C TRP A 105 2.76 0.02 17.63
N TYR A 106 1.84 -0.94 17.47
CA TYR A 106 1.39 -1.79 18.57
C TYR A 106 2.55 -2.64 19.11
N ARG A 107 3.32 -3.29 18.23
CA ARG A 107 4.49 -4.10 18.61
C ARG A 107 5.49 -3.29 19.42
N ASP A 108 5.84 -2.10 18.95
CA ASP A 108 6.86 -1.29 19.60
C ASP A 108 6.33 -0.72 20.93
N THR A 109 5.04 -0.39 20.99
CA THR A 109 4.36 0.01 22.24
C THR A 109 4.35 -1.12 23.26
N ALA A 110 3.97 -2.35 22.88
CA ALA A 110 3.93 -3.51 23.76
C ALA A 110 5.33 -3.85 24.32
N ARG A 111 6.39 -3.70 23.50
CA ARG A 111 7.78 -3.84 23.95
C ARG A 111 8.19 -2.79 24.97
N VAL A 112 7.86 -1.52 24.71
CA VAL A 112 8.18 -0.41 25.63
C VAL A 112 7.48 -0.56 26.98
N HIS A 113 6.25 -1.08 26.98
CA HIS A 113 5.48 -1.32 28.21
C HIS A 113 5.80 -2.66 28.88
N GLY A 114 6.65 -3.48 28.28
CA GLY A 114 7.03 -4.78 28.82
C GLY A 114 5.86 -5.77 28.92
N GLU A 115 4.95 -5.76 27.94
CA GLU A 115 3.87 -6.74 27.89
C GLU A 115 4.42 -8.18 27.92
N SER A 116 3.77 -9.04 28.71
CA SER A 116 4.19 -10.42 28.86
C SER A 116 4.07 -11.19 27.54
N PRO A 117 5.05 -12.05 27.21
CA PRO A 117 4.92 -12.97 26.08
C PRO A 117 3.67 -13.84 26.21
N LEU A 118 3.02 -14.11 25.08
CA LEU A 118 1.88 -15.01 25.03
C LEU A 118 2.37 -16.46 25.22
N PRO A 119 1.76 -17.24 26.13
CA PRO A 119 2.29 -18.55 26.55
C PRO A 119 2.25 -19.61 25.44
N PHE A 120 1.41 -19.40 24.41
CA PHE A 120 1.27 -20.31 23.28
C PHE A 120 2.24 -20.01 22.12
N VAL A 121 2.95 -18.88 22.13
CA VAL A 121 3.92 -18.55 21.08
C VAL A 121 5.22 -19.32 21.35
N GLY A 122 5.55 -20.25 20.45
CA GLY A 122 6.74 -21.10 20.58
C GLY A 122 6.59 -22.27 21.56
N SER A 123 5.37 -22.60 22.00
CA SER A 123 5.10 -23.70 22.94
C SER A 123 5.15 -25.10 22.31
N VAL A 124 5.12 -25.20 20.98
CA VAL A 124 5.03 -26.45 20.21
C VAL A 124 6.19 -26.61 19.24
N LYS A 125 6.61 -27.85 18.97
CA LYS A 125 7.68 -28.19 18.02
C LYS A 125 7.13 -28.49 16.62
N VAL A 126 7.98 -28.29 15.62
CA VAL A 126 7.70 -28.73 14.24
C VAL A 126 7.55 -30.26 14.22
N GLY A 127 6.41 -30.74 13.75
CA GLY A 127 6.07 -32.17 13.71
C GLY A 127 5.01 -32.61 14.73
N GLU A 128 4.63 -31.75 15.68
CA GLU A 128 3.47 -32.00 16.53
C GLU A 128 2.15 -31.93 15.74
N ASP A 129 1.09 -32.55 16.29
CA ASP A 129 -0.21 -32.62 15.63
C ASP A 129 -0.83 -31.22 15.45
N VAL A 130 -1.19 -30.91 14.21
CA VAL A 130 -1.69 -29.59 13.80
C VAL A 130 -3.05 -29.30 14.44
N VAL A 131 -3.92 -30.32 14.54
CA VAL A 131 -5.29 -30.16 15.05
C VAL A 131 -5.28 -29.91 16.56
N ALA A 132 -4.49 -30.69 17.31
CA ALA A 132 -4.30 -30.53 18.74
C ALA A 132 -3.65 -29.17 19.08
N THR A 133 -2.61 -28.78 18.32
CA THR A 133 -1.96 -27.46 18.45
C THR A 133 -2.95 -26.32 18.25
N ALA A 134 -3.74 -26.36 17.17
CA ALA A 134 -4.73 -25.34 16.88
C ALA A 134 -5.82 -25.27 17.96
N ALA A 135 -6.23 -26.40 18.53
CA ALA A 135 -7.20 -26.45 19.62
C ALA A 135 -6.65 -25.81 20.91
N ALA A 136 -5.38 -26.07 21.26
CA ALA A 136 -4.73 -25.47 22.42
C ALA A 136 -4.63 -23.95 22.31
N ILE A 137 -4.16 -23.43 21.16
CA ILE A 137 -4.08 -21.99 20.89
C ILE A 137 -5.47 -21.34 20.95
N ARG A 138 -6.48 -21.98 20.35
CA ARG A 138 -7.88 -21.48 20.37
C ARG A 138 -8.42 -21.33 21.78
N LYS A 139 -8.14 -22.31 22.65
CA LYS A 139 -8.55 -22.30 24.06
C LYS A 139 -7.90 -21.12 24.79
N GLU A 140 -6.61 -20.92 24.60
CA GLU A 140 -5.85 -19.83 25.23
C GLU A 140 -6.34 -18.43 24.80
N LEU A 141 -6.71 -18.29 23.52
CA LEU A 141 -7.25 -17.04 22.98
C LEU A 141 -8.73 -16.79 23.33
N GLY A 142 -9.40 -17.72 24.02
CA GLY A 142 -10.83 -17.60 24.33
C GLY A 142 -11.76 -17.71 23.12
N TYR A 143 -11.30 -18.27 21.99
CA TYR A 143 -12.10 -18.50 20.77
C TYR A 143 -12.78 -19.88 20.76
N GLY A 144 -12.94 -20.52 21.91
CA GLY A 144 -13.74 -21.73 22.03
C GLY A 144 -15.21 -21.40 21.81
N LEU A 145 -15.82 -21.93 20.75
CA LEU A 145 -17.28 -21.94 20.62
C LEU A 145 -17.82 -22.73 21.82
N THR A 146 -18.52 -22.06 22.73
CA THR A 146 -19.45 -22.70 23.68
C THR A 146 -20.65 -23.26 22.93
#